data_AF-A0A356RAN3-F1
#
_entry.id   AF-A0A356RAN3-F1
#
_cell.length_a   1.000
_cell.length_b   1.000
_cell.length_c   1.000
_cell.angle_alpha   90.00
_cell.angle_beta   90.00
_cell.angle_gamma   90.00
#
_symmetry.space_group_name_H-M   'P 1'
#
loop_
_entity.id
_entity.type
_entity.pdbx_description
1 polymer ?
#
loop_
_entity_poly.entity_id
_entity_poly.type
_entity_poly.pdbx_seq_one_letter_code
_entity_poly.pdbx_strand_id
1 'polypeptide(L)'
;RIVAMGGQITHKPRNFVTRIDDVWVQSLYNETHISFMFRWDDRTKSVQEDEVDWEPYEVNLGDYGIEEQPPGGSKFADDPEHPESIAAKQTAYQVFNDGLAFQFPIKWQELPAPRKPRYFWGDEGYPVDITKWTADGELKAYQGEGWDIDFEDRDDFTEQLKVVKAEWANGRWTVIVTRPLKGDYEEDAYIELGKYIPINFFVWDGHNGDVGRKMAVSAFYYLVLEPPIEKETYIYPTLAAIGLVLVEGWILTRRANRRKGKV
;
A
#
# COMPACT_ATOMS: atom_id res chain seq x y z
N ARG A 1 -8.44 6.00 6.15
CA ARG A 1 -7.51 7.12 6.40
C ARG A 1 -7.21 7.79 5.07
N ILE A 2 -7.16 9.12 5.03
CA ILE A 2 -6.67 9.86 3.86
C ILE A 2 -5.15 9.83 3.90
N VAL A 3 -4.54 9.41 2.81
CA VAL A 3 -3.09 9.38 2.59
C VAL A 3 -2.77 10.48 1.60
N ALA A 4 -2.01 11.48 2.05
CA ALA A 4 -1.54 12.54 1.16
C ALA A 4 -0.56 11.96 0.14
N MET A 5 -0.75 12.36 -1.11
CA MET A 5 0.06 12.03 -2.26
C MET A 5 0.76 13.29 -2.76
N GLY A 6 1.93 13.12 -3.36
CA GLY A 6 2.62 14.22 -4.04
C GLY A 6 3.33 13.68 -5.27
N GLY A 7 3.56 14.55 -6.24
CA GLY A 7 4.33 14.19 -7.42
C GLY A 7 5.70 13.66 -7.03
N GLN A 8 6.10 12.53 -7.61
CA GLN A 8 7.45 12.03 -7.44
C GLN A 8 8.43 13.03 -8.07
N ILE A 9 9.41 13.52 -7.30
CA ILE A 9 10.36 14.56 -7.76
C ILE A 9 11.83 14.24 -7.46
N THR A 10 12.12 13.01 -7.03
CA THR A 10 13.45 12.61 -6.53
C THR A 10 14.36 12.02 -7.62
N HIS A 11 13.76 11.35 -8.60
CA HIS A 11 14.38 10.60 -9.69
C HIS A 11 13.63 10.88 -11.00
N LYS A 12 14.32 10.91 -12.14
CA LYS A 12 13.68 11.15 -13.43
C LYS A 12 13.00 9.89 -13.97
N PRO A 13 11.95 9.99 -14.81
CA PRO A 13 11.17 11.20 -15.11
C PRO A 13 10.30 11.65 -13.93
N ARG A 14 10.44 12.92 -13.53
CA ARG A 14 9.71 13.49 -12.39
C ARG A 14 8.30 13.92 -12.78
N ASN A 15 7.36 13.81 -11.84
CA ASN A 15 6.01 14.32 -11.97
C ASN A 15 5.83 15.64 -11.21
N PHE A 16 5.96 16.77 -11.92
CA PHE A 16 5.82 18.11 -11.31
C PHE A 16 4.38 18.65 -11.29
N VAL A 17 3.49 18.08 -12.10
CA VAL A 17 2.09 18.49 -12.21
C VAL A 17 1.17 17.30 -12.00
N THR A 18 1.39 16.59 -10.90
CA THR A 18 0.45 15.56 -10.47
C THR A 18 -0.93 16.17 -10.25
N ARG A 19 -1.98 15.41 -10.58
CA ARG A 19 -3.38 15.80 -10.35
C ARG A 19 -4.01 15.05 -9.18
N ILE A 20 -3.24 14.17 -8.54
CA ILE A 20 -3.69 13.32 -7.44
C ILE A 20 -3.01 13.80 -6.16
N ASP A 21 -3.81 14.40 -5.28
CA ASP A 21 -3.34 14.96 -4.01
C ASP A 21 -3.51 14.00 -2.83
N ASP A 22 -4.43 13.04 -2.94
CA ASP A 22 -4.69 12.07 -1.89
C ASP A 22 -5.34 10.77 -2.37
N VAL A 23 -5.20 9.73 -1.53
CA VAL A 23 -5.93 8.48 -1.66
C VAL A 23 -6.54 8.11 -0.31
N TRP A 24 -7.83 7.79 -0.29
CA TRP A 24 -8.50 7.23 0.86
C TRP A 24 -8.29 5.71 0.89
N VAL A 25 -7.53 5.26 1.89
CA VAL A 25 -7.26 3.84 2.16
C VAL A 25 -8.08 3.32 3.35
N GLN A 26 -8.69 2.15 3.21
CA GLN A 26 -9.26 1.37 4.31
C GLN A 26 -8.81 -0.08 4.17
N SER A 27 -8.71 -0.79 5.28
CA SER A 27 -8.41 -2.22 5.27
C SER A 27 -9.34 -3.00 6.20
N LEU A 28 -9.54 -4.26 5.87
CA LEU A 28 -10.17 -5.28 6.70
C LEU A 28 -9.42 -6.59 6.50
N TYR A 29 -9.32 -7.43 7.53
CA TYR A 29 -8.61 -8.69 7.43
C TYR A 29 -9.36 -9.79 8.17
N ASN A 30 -9.03 -11.03 7.83
CA ASN A 30 -9.40 -12.24 8.57
C ASN A 30 -8.11 -12.99 8.96
N GLU A 31 -8.21 -14.27 9.31
CA GLU A 31 -7.06 -15.07 9.75
C GLU A 31 -6.00 -15.30 8.66
N THR A 32 -6.36 -15.17 7.38
CA THR A 32 -5.50 -15.57 6.25
C THR A 32 -5.25 -14.46 5.23
N HIS A 33 -6.16 -13.49 5.10
CA HIS A 33 -6.12 -12.46 4.06
C HIS A 33 -6.41 -11.07 4.63
N ILE A 34 -5.91 -10.07 3.92
CA ILE A 34 -6.27 -8.66 4.09
C ILE A 34 -6.87 -8.14 2.77
N SER A 35 -7.89 -7.30 2.88
CA SER A 35 -8.43 -6.53 1.76
C SER A 35 -8.19 -5.05 1.99
N PHE A 36 -7.67 -4.38 0.98
CA PHE A 36 -7.51 -2.93 0.95
C PHE A 36 -8.53 -2.33 -0.01
N MET A 37 -9.21 -1.29 0.43
CA MET A 37 -10.02 -0.43 -0.41
C MET A 37 -9.29 0.90 -0.59
N PHE A 38 -9.14 1.30 -1.85
CA PHE A 38 -8.57 2.54 -2.29
C PHE A 38 -9.62 3.38 -3.00
N ARG A 39 -9.65 4.68 -2.71
CA ARG A 39 -10.45 5.66 -3.45
C ARG A 39 -9.66 6.93 -3.66
N TRP A 40 -9.59 7.40 -4.89
CA TRP A 40 -8.97 8.68 -5.25
C TRP A 40 -9.82 9.36 -6.32
N ASP A 41 -9.72 10.69 -6.35
CA ASP A 41 -10.41 11.50 -7.36
C ASP A 41 -9.56 11.51 -8.64
N ASP A 42 -10.21 11.16 -9.75
CA ASP A 42 -9.64 11.16 -11.09
C ASP A 42 -10.74 11.58 -12.06
N ARG A 43 -10.53 12.69 -12.75
CA ARG A 43 -11.54 13.28 -13.64
C ARG A 43 -11.85 12.39 -14.84
N THR A 44 -10.97 11.45 -15.15
CA THR A 44 -11.03 10.58 -16.30
C THR A 44 -11.02 9.12 -15.88
N LYS A 45 -11.57 8.26 -16.73
CA LYS A 45 -11.36 6.82 -16.65
C LYS A 45 -10.35 6.48 -17.73
N SER A 46 -9.07 6.51 -17.41
CA SER A 46 -8.00 6.31 -18.38
C SER A 46 -7.71 4.82 -18.49
N VAL A 47 -8.05 4.24 -19.63
CA VAL A 47 -7.66 2.90 -20.04
C VAL A 47 -6.85 3.07 -21.30
N GLN A 48 -5.65 2.51 -21.32
CA GLN A 48 -4.75 2.59 -22.46
C GLN A 48 -5.35 1.81 -23.64
N GLU A 49 -5.49 2.45 -24.80
CA GLU A 49 -6.01 1.82 -26.03
C GLU A 49 -4.89 1.40 -26.99
N ASP A 50 -3.83 2.20 -27.06
CA ASP A 50 -2.68 1.97 -27.93
C ASP A 50 -1.71 0.96 -27.30
N GLU A 51 -1.15 0.07 -28.12
CA GLU A 51 -0.12 -0.87 -27.66
C GLU A 51 1.16 -0.12 -27.27
N VAL A 52 1.90 -0.68 -26.31
CA VAL A 52 3.18 -0.17 -25.85
C VAL A 52 4.24 -1.24 -26.00
N ASP A 53 5.47 -0.82 -26.29
CA ASP A 53 6.60 -1.72 -26.59
C ASP A 53 7.33 -2.21 -25.32
N TRP A 54 6.73 -2.04 -24.14
CA TRP A 54 7.30 -2.44 -22.85
C TRP A 54 6.34 -3.33 -22.07
N GLU A 55 6.90 -4.14 -21.18
CA GLU A 55 6.18 -5.06 -20.33
C GLU A 55 5.66 -4.38 -19.06
N PRO A 56 4.62 -4.93 -18.38
CA PRO A 56 4.05 -4.33 -17.17
C PRO A 56 5.02 -4.14 -15.99
N TYR A 57 6.09 -4.95 -15.92
CA TYR A 57 7.15 -4.86 -14.91
C TYR A 57 8.18 -3.76 -15.23
N GLU A 58 8.25 -3.28 -16.47
CA GLU A 58 9.16 -2.21 -16.87
C GLU A 58 8.63 -0.85 -16.39
N VAL A 59 9.46 -0.15 -15.63
CA VAL A 59 9.14 1.15 -15.01
C VAL A 59 10.19 2.22 -15.34
N ASN A 60 11.35 1.81 -15.85
CA ASN A 60 12.43 2.67 -16.31
C ASN A 60 12.31 2.97 -17.81
N LEU A 61 11.24 3.65 -18.18
CA LEU A 61 10.79 3.75 -19.58
C LEU A 61 11.54 4.79 -20.46
N GLY A 62 12.79 5.11 -20.13
CA GLY A 62 13.59 6.12 -20.85
C GLY A 62 13.83 5.74 -22.32
N ASP A 63 14.18 4.48 -22.56
CA ASP A 63 14.45 3.94 -23.91
C ASP A 63 13.19 3.90 -24.79
N TYR A 64 12.00 4.01 -24.19
CA TYR A 64 10.69 4.08 -24.85
C TYR A 64 10.20 5.53 -25.05
N GLY A 65 11.05 6.53 -24.80
CA GLY A 65 10.73 7.95 -24.99
C GLY A 65 9.95 8.58 -23.83
N ILE A 66 9.77 7.87 -22.71
CA ILE A 66 9.21 8.45 -21.48
C ILE A 66 10.33 9.13 -20.69
N GLU A 67 10.76 10.27 -21.23
CA GLU A 67 11.83 11.07 -20.63
C GLU A 67 11.31 12.31 -19.93
N GLU A 68 12.11 12.83 -19.00
CA GLU A 68 11.83 14.12 -18.40
C GLU A 68 12.03 15.25 -19.42
N GLN A 69 10.97 16.02 -19.65
CA GLN A 69 11.04 17.20 -20.50
C GLN A 69 12.00 18.24 -19.92
N PRO A 70 12.83 18.89 -20.75
CA PRO A 70 13.69 19.97 -20.28
C PRO A 70 12.84 21.07 -19.67
N PRO A 71 13.30 21.73 -18.59
CA PRO A 71 12.59 22.87 -18.04
C PRO A 71 12.51 23.96 -19.12
N GLY A 72 11.30 24.22 -19.57
CA GLY A 72 10.98 25.28 -20.52
C GLY A 72 9.83 26.15 -20.01
N GLY A 73 9.47 27.15 -20.80
CA GLY A 73 8.58 28.22 -20.36
C GLY A 73 9.37 29.32 -19.66
N SER A 74 9.28 30.54 -20.20
CA SER A 74 9.85 31.71 -19.53
C SER A 74 9.00 32.01 -18.29
N LYS A 75 9.64 32.37 -17.18
CA LYS A 75 8.91 32.79 -15.97
C LYS A 75 8.08 34.08 -16.19
N PHE A 76 8.28 34.78 -17.32
CA PHE A 76 7.83 36.16 -17.55
C PHE A 76 7.70 36.60 -19.04
N ALA A 77 7.60 35.71 -20.04
CA ALA A 77 7.27 36.20 -21.39
C ALA A 77 5.78 36.46 -21.55
N ASP A 78 5.43 37.37 -22.46
CA ASP A 78 4.07 37.75 -22.86
C ASP A 78 3.29 36.62 -23.58
N ASP A 79 3.61 35.35 -23.31
CA ASP A 79 3.00 34.16 -23.89
C ASP A 79 2.21 33.42 -22.79
N PRO A 80 0.89 33.63 -22.70
CA PRO A 80 0.03 33.04 -21.66
C PRO A 80 -0.06 31.51 -21.71
N GLU A 81 0.24 30.90 -22.87
CA GLU A 81 0.05 29.46 -23.09
C GLU A 81 1.26 28.64 -22.62
N HIS A 82 2.44 29.28 -22.51
CA HIS A 82 3.69 28.65 -22.08
C HIS A 82 3.89 27.25 -22.70
N PRO A 83 3.87 27.11 -24.04
CA PRO A 83 3.90 25.81 -24.72
C PRO A 83 5.16 24.99 -24.44
N GLU A 84 6.24 25.66 -24.05
CA GLU A 84 7.50 25.04 -23.67
C GLU A 84 7.52 24.54 -22.22
N SER A 85 6.50 24.83 -21.41
CA SER A 85 6.45 24.45 -20.00
C SER A 85 6.27 22.94 -19.81
N ILE A 86 6.77 22.43 -18.67
CA ILE A 86 6.57 21.04 -18.27
C ILE A 86 5.07 20.72 -18.20
N ALA A 87 4.26 21.65 -17.70
CA ALA A 87 2.81 21.49 -17.60
C ALA A 87 2.13 21.33 -18.97
N ALA A 88 2.50 22.14 -19.96
CA ALA A 88 1.95 22.07 -21.31
C ALA A 88 2.36 20.77 -22.03
N LYS A 89 3.59 20.29 -21.81
CA LYS A 89 4.11 19.06 -22.43
C LYS A 89 3.66 17.79 -21.70
N GLN A 90 3.16 17.88 -20.48
CA GLN A 90 2.75 16.71 -19.70
C GLN A 90 1.63 15.92 -20.41
N THR A 91 0.72 16.60 -21.10
CA THR A 91 -0.38 15.96 -21.85
C THR A 91 -0.01 15.61 -23.29
N ALA A 92 1.27 15.69 -23.67
CA ALA A 92 1.74 15.32 -25.01
C ALA A 92 1.94 13.80 -25.18
N TYR A 93 1.98 13.04 -24.09
CA TYR A 93 1.99 11.59 -24.14
C TYR A 93 0.61 11.04 -24.53
N GLN A 94 0.60 9.83 -25.06
CA GLN A 94 -0.64 9.05 -25.16
C GLN A 94 -1.27 8.83 -23.78
N VAL A 95 -2.55 8.44 -23.79
CA VAL A 95 -3.26 8.10 -22.56
C VAL A 95 -2.79 6.73 -22.08
N PHE A 96 -2.27 6.67 -20.87
CA PHE A 96 -1.92 5.41 -20.21
C PHE A 96 -3.06 4.91 -19.31
N ASN A 97 -2.88 3.74 -18.72
CA ASN A 97 -3.79 3.23 -17.71
C ASN A 97 -3.71 4.07 -16.42
N ASP A 98 -4.85 4.41 -15.84
CA ASP A 98 -4.86 4.78 -14.42
C ASP A 98 -4.37 3.58 -13.61
N GLY A 99 -3.64 3.85 -12.53
CA GLY A 99 -2.98 2.78 -11.78
C GLY A 99 -2.87 3.09 -10.31
N LEU A 100 -2.81 2.04 -9.50
CA LEU A 100 -2.54 2.15 -8.08
C LEU A 100 -1.66 0.98 -7.63
N ALA A 101 -0.62 1.29 -6.89
CA ALA A 101 0.23 0.29 -6.26
C ALA A 101 0.45 0.59 -4.78
N PHE A 102 0.71 -0.46 -4.02
CA PHE A 102 1.17 -0.36 -2.65
C PHE A 102 2.30 -1.34 -2.41
N GLN A 103 3.24 -0.97 -1.56
CA GLN A 103 4.42 -1.79 -1.27
C GLN A 103 4.63 -2.05 0.22
N PHE A 104 5.25 -3.18 0.51
CA PHE A 104 5.78 -3.56 1.81
C PHE A 104 7.23 -3.99 1.65
N PRO A 105 8.15 -3.63 2.56
CA PRO A 105 9.47 -4.25 2.57
C PRO A 105 9.36 -5.71 3.03
N ILE A 106 9.96 -6.64 2.30
CA ILE A 106 9.79 -8.09 2.51
C ILE A 106 10.28 -8.49 3.91
N LYS A 107 11.55 -8.20 4.21
CA LYS A 107 12.18 -8.49 5.51
C LYS A 107 12.29 -7.25 6.38
N TRP A 108 11.20 -6.50 6.51
CA TRP A 108 11.20 -5.22 7.23
C TRP A 108 11.62 -5.32 8.72
N GLN A 109 11.52 -6.51 9.34
CA GLN A 109 11.96 -6.77 10.72
C GLN A 109 13.47 -7.04 10.86
N GLU A 110 14.16 -7.36 9.78
CA GLU A 110 15.59 -7.74 9.80
C GLU A 110 16.52 -6.56 9.50
N LEU A 111 15.95 -5.38 9.24
CA LEU A 111 16.71 -4.16 9.04
C LEU A 111 17.53 -3.80 10.29
N PRO A 112 18.86 -3.71 10.20
CA PRO A 112 19.69 -3.38 11.33
C PRO A 112 19.45 -1.92 11.71
N ALA A 113 19.08 -1.66 12.96
CA ALA A 113 18.94 -0.31 13.46
C ALA A 113 20.27 0.47 13.26
N PRO A 114 20.24 1.73 12.78
CA PRO A 114 19.08 2.61 12.60
C PRO A 114 18.49 2.64 11.18
N ARG A 115 18.80 1.65 10.32
CA ARG A 115 18.31 1.63 8.93
C ARG A 115 16.79 1.49 8.88
N LYS A 116 16.19 2.21 7.94
CA LYS A 116 14.78 2.10 7.58
C LYS A 116 14.69 1.56 6.15
N PRO A 117 13.57 0.91 5.79
CA PRO A 117 13.37 0.50 4.40
C PRO A 117 13.43 1.71 3.47
N ARG A 118 13.83 1.51 2.21
CA ARG A 118 13.72 2.56 1.20
C ARG A 118 12.26 2.72 0.78
N TYR A 119 11.80 3.97 0.73
CA TYR A 119 10.40 4.29 0.41
C TYR A 119 10.07 4.06 -1.07
N PHE A 120 11.08 4.15 -1.93
CA PHE A 120 10.93 4.06 -3.37
C PHE A 120 11.54 2.74 -3.82
N TRP A 121 10.71 1.72 -3.96
CA TRP A 121 11.01 0.42 -4.58
C TRP A 121 12.23 -0.33 -4.03
N GLY A 122 12.61 -0.12 -2.76
CA GLY A 122 13.60 -0.97 -2.09
C GLY A 122 15.06 -0.73 -2.51
N ASP A 123 15.90 -1.69 -2.14
CA ASP A 123 17.26 -1.89 -2.67
C ASP A 123 17.60 -3.39 -2.70
N GLU A 124 18.66 -3.79 -3.42
CA GLU A 124 19.15 -5.18 -3.52
C GLU A 124 19.29 -5.91 -2.16
N GLY A 125 19.61 -5.20 -1.08
CA GLY A 125 19.74 -5.79 0.25
C GLY A 125 18.42 -5.91 1.01
N TYR A 126 17.45 -5.06 0.68
CA TYR A 126 16.13 -5.00 1.31
C TYR A 126 15.05 -4.75 0.25
N PRO A 127 14.70 -5.80 -0.51
CA PRO A 127 13.70 -5.70 -1.55
C PRO A 127 12.31 -5.45 -0.96
N VAL A 128 11.42 -4.98 -1.84
CA VAL A 128 10.02 -4.70 -1.50
C VAL A 128 9.09 -5.57 -2.33
N ASP A 129 7.99 -5.96 -1.71
CA ASP A 129 6.84 -6.60 -2.31
C ASP A 129 5.87 -5.50 -2.74
N ILE A 130 5.55 -5.45 -4.03
CA ILE A 130 4.68 -4.45 -4.63
C ILE A 130 3.47 -5.15 -5.22
N THR A 131 2.28 -4.71 -4.82
CA THR A 131 1.02 -5.10 -5.46
C THR A 131 0.52 -3.92 -6.29
N LYS A 132 0.35 -4.10 -7.60
CA LYS A 132 -0.04 -3.03 -8.54
C LYS A 132 -1.26 -3.45 -9.35
N TRP A 133 -2.22 -2.54 -9.40
CA TRP A 133 -3.44 -2.64 -10.20
C TRP A 133 -3.44 -1.55 -11.29
N THR A 134 -3.98 -1.88 -12.46
CA THR A 134 -4.18 -0.95 -13.58
C THR A 134 -5.61 -1.00 -14.12
N ALA A 135 -6.05 0.09 -14.74
CA ALA A 135 -7.44 0.31 -15.15
C ALA A 135 -7.96 -0.61 -16.27
N ASP A 136 -7.07 -1.26 -17.00
CA ASP A 136 -7.36 -2.35 -17.95
C ASP A 136 -7.78 -3.66 -17.27
N GLY A 137 -7.61 -3.74 -15.95
CA GLY A 137 -8.02 -4.88 -15.13
C GLY A 137 -6.88 -5.78 -14.69
N GLU A 138 -5.63 -5.47 -15.03
CA GLU A 138 -4.49 -6.22 -14.50
C GLU A 138 -4.29 -5.95 -13.01
N LEU A 139 -3.91 -7.01 -12.29
CA LEU A 139 -3.46 -6.97 -10.91
C LEU A 139 -2.27 -7.92 -10.82
N LYS A 140 -1.09 -7.39 -10.54
CA LYS A 140 0.16 -8.16 -10.46
C LYS A 140 0.93 -7.88 -9.18
N ALA A 141 1.68 -8.89 -8.77
CA ALA A 141 2.67 -8.82 -7.72
C ALA A 141 4.07 -8.71 -8.33
N TYR A 142 4.90 -7.90 -7.70
CA TYR A 142 6.26 -7.63 -8.15
C TYR A 142 7.23 -7.59 -6.97
N GLN A 143 8.51 -7.84 -7.26
CA GLN A 143 9.62 -7.46 -6.39
C GLN A 143 10.29 -6.20 -6.93
N GLY A 144 10.57 -5.25 -6.03
CA GLY A 144 11.34 -4.05 -6.31
C GLY A 144 12.67 -4.06 -5.56
N GLU A 145 13.75 -3.74 -6.28
CA GLU A 145 15.12 -3.73 -5.75
C GLU A 145 15.84 -2.38 -5.97
N GLY A 146 15.10 -1.35 -6.37
CA GLY A 146 15.66 -0.04 -6.64
C GLY A 146 14.73 0.82 -7.49
N TRP A 147 15.04 2.12 -7.54
CA TRP A 147 14.31 3.08 -8.37
C TRP A 147 14.80 3.09 -9.83
N ASP A 148 15.96 2.49 -10.09
CA ASP A 148 16.65 2.39 -11.37
C ASP A 148 16.74 0.96 -11.90
N ILE A 149 15.95 0.06 -11.31
CA ILE A 149 15.83 -1.35 -11.70
C ILE A 149 14.36 -1.58 -12.03
N ASP A 150 14.07 -2.29 -13.11
CA ASP A 150 12.71 -2.71 -13.42
C ASP A 150 12.25 -3.77 -12.42
N PHE A 151 10.94 -3.94 -12.31
CA PHE A 151 10.41 -4.91 -11.38
C PHE A 151 10.71 -6.33 -11.83
N GLU A 152 10.78 -7.24 -10.86
CA GLU A 152 10.73 -8.66 -11.11
C GLU A 152 9.28 -9.15 -10.94
N ASP A 153 8.74 -9.82 -11.96
CA ASP A 153 7.41 -10.41 -11.93
C ASP A 153 7.33 -11.54 -10.90
N ARG A 154 6.21 -11.59 -10.16
CA ARG A 154 5.94 -12.63 -9.15
C ARG A 154 4.62 -13.31 -9.42
N ASP A 155 4.63 -14.17 -10.45
CA ASP A 155 3.43 -14.85 -10.93
C ASP A 155 2.79 -15.75 -9.86
N ASP A 156 3.61 -16.43 -9.07
CA ASP A 156 3.19 -17.32 -7.99
C ASP A 156 2.39 -16.59 -6.89
N PHE A 157 2.80 -15.37 -6.55
CA PHE A 157 2.08 -14.52 -5.61
C PHE A 157 0.89 -13.82 -6.29
N THR A 158 1.02 -13.46 -7.57
CA THR A 158 -0.05 -12.86 -8.39
C THR A 158 -1.29 -13.74 -8.43
N GLU A 159 -1.15 -15.06 -8.54
CA GLU A 159 -2.26 -16.02 -8.52
C GLU A 159 -3.08 -16.00 -7.21
N GLN A 160 -2.49 -15.50 -6.13
CA GLN A 160 -3.12 -15.39 -4.81
C GLN A 160 -3.81 -14.04 -4.58
N LEU A 161 -3.63 -13.10 -5.52
CA LEU A 161 -4.27 -11.79 -5.49
C LEU A 161 -5.68 -11.83 -6.06
N LYS A 162 -6.54 -10.92 -5.60
CA LYS A 162 -7.89 -10.79 -6.12
C LYS A 162 -8.35 -9.34 -6.17
N VAL A 163 -8.77 -8.89 -7.34
CA VAL A 163 -9.62 -7.69 -7.47
C VAL A 163 -11.04 -8.07 -7.07
N VAL A 164 -11.53 -7.49 -5.97
CA VAL A 164 -12.93 -7.65 -5.53
C VAL A 164 -13.83 -6.63 -6.22
N LYS A 165 -13.30 -5.42 -6.46
CA LYS A 165 -14.01 -4.34 -7.11
C LYS A 165 -13.01 -3.41 -7.79
N ALA A 166 -13.32 -2.95 -8.99
CA ALA A 166 -12.65 -1.83 -9.65
C ALA A 166 -13.72 -1.05 -10.42
N GLU A 167 -14.06 0.14 -9.93
CA GLU A 167 -15.13 0.97 -10.50
C GLU A 167 -14.70 2.42 -10.55
N TRP A 168 -14.89 3.05 -11.70
CA TRP A 168 -14.83 4.49 -11.85
C TRP A 168 -16.25 5.05 -11.94
N ALA A 169 -16.59 5.97 -11.05
CA ALA A 169 -17.89 6.63 -11.04
C ALA A 169 -17.77 8.07 -10.55
N ASN A 170 -18.35 9.02 -11.29
CA ASN A 170 -18.41 10.44 -10.95
C ASN A 170 -17.04 11.07 -10.65
N GLY A 171 -16.03 10.74 -11.46
CA GLY A 171 -14.69 11.30 -11.28
C GLY A 171 -13.91 10.72 -10.10
N ARG A 172 -14.22 9.49 -9.69
CA ARG A 172 -13.56 8.80 -8.58
C ARG A 172 -13.41 7.32 -8.87
N TRP A 173 -12.21 6.81 -8.66
CA TRP A 173 -11.95 5.37 -8.63
C TRP A 173 -12.28 4.77 -7.26
N THR A 174 -12.79 3.53 -7.26
CA THR A 174 -12.91 2.66 -6.09
C THR A 174 -12.36 1.30 -6.45
N VAL A 175 -11.21 0.94 -5.87
CA VAL A 175 -10.53 -0.32 -6.11
C VAL A 175 -10.42 -1.09 -4.80
N ILE A 176 -10.80 -2.35 -4.80
CA ILE A 176 -10.67 -3.26 -3.66
C ILE A 176 -9.82 -4.45 -4.10
N VAL A 177 -8.66 -4.59 -3.45
CA VAL A 177 -7.72 -5.69 -3.68
C VAL A 177 -7.61 -6.53 -2.41
N THR A 178 -7.68 -7.85 -2.56
CA THR A 178 -7.42 -8.83 -1.51
C THR A 178 -6.11 -9.54 -1.79
N ARG A 179 -5.31 -9.74 -0.74
CA ARG A 179 -4.07 -10.53 -0.77
C ARG A 179 -3.91 -11.35 0.51
N PRO A 180 -3.14 -12.45 0.49
CA PRO A 180 -2.83 -13.20 1.71
C PRO A 180 -1.99 -12.36 2.68
N LEU A 181 -2.07 -12.68 3.98
CA LEU A 181 -1.27 -12.05 5.03
C LEU A 181 0.18 -12.52 5.03
N LYS A 182 0.45 -13.70 4.47
CA LYS A 182 1.76 -14.38 4.45
C LYS A 182 1.84 -15.24 3.19
N GLY A 183 3.02 -15.36 2.59
CA GLY A 183 3.37 -16.36 1.57
C GLY A 183 4.76 -16.91 1.82
N ASP A 184 5.72 -16.75 0.91
CA ASP A 184 7.12 -17.14 1.14
C ASP A 184 7.85 -16.02 1.89
N TYR A 185 8.45 -16.33 3.04
CA TYR A 185 9.14 -15.34 3.88
C TYR A 185 10.41 -14.77 3.21
N GLU A 186 11.00 -15.50 2.27
CA GLU A 186 12.19 -15.03 1.56
C GLU A 186 11.82 -13.99 0.49
N GLU A 187 10.62 -14.10 -0.09
CA GLU A 187 10.23 -13.35 -1.29
C GLU A 187 9.06 -12.39 -1.05
N ASP A 188 8.11 -12.65 -0.14
CA ASP A 188 6.98 -11.76 0.15
C ASP A 188 6.83 -11.29 1.59
N ALA A 189 6.23 -10.11 1.71
CA ALA A 189 6.13 -9.41 2.96
C ALA A 189 5.05 -10.03 3.86
N TYR A 190 5.47 -10.39 5.08
CA TYR A 190 4.55 -10.87 6.10
C TYR A 190 3.82 -9.71 6.79
N ILE A 191 2.50 -9.77 6.76
CA ILE A 191 1.60 -8.87 7.48
C ILE A 191 1.27 -9.50 8.83
N GLU A 192 2.17 -9.30 9.79
CA GLU A 192 2.01 -9.76 11.16
C GLU A 192 1.05 -8.88 11.99
N LEU A 193 0.16 -9.53 12.74
CA LEU A 193 -0.75 -8.87 13.67
C LEU A 193 0.02 -8.18 14.81
N GLY A 194 -0.45 -7.02 15.23
CA GLY A 194 0.11 -6.23 16.34
C GLY A 194 1.44 -5.53 16.03
N LYS A 195 1.91 -5.60 14.79
CA LYS A 195 3.17 -4.98 14.34
C LYS A 195 2.93 -3.67 13.57
N TYR A 196 3.96 -2.83 13.53
CA TYR A 196 3.99 -1.60 12.72
C TYR A 196 4.67 -1.87 11.39
N ILE A 197 3.90 -2.32 10.41
CA ILE A 197 4.43 -2.75 9.11
C ILE A 197 4.54 -1.53 8.19
N PRO A 198 5.74 -1.20 7.66
CA PRO A 198 5.91 -0.08 6.74
C PRO A 198 5.13 -0.30 5.44
N ILE A 199 4.42 0.72 4.98
CA ILE A 199 3.68 0.71 3.71
C ILE A 199 3.82 2.05 2.98
N ASN A 200 3.91 1.98 1.65
CA ASN A 200 3.82 3.14 0.75
C ASN A 200 2.80 2.86 -0.35
N PHE A 201 2.29 3.95 -0.92
CA PHE A 201 1.31 3.97 -1.99
C PHE A 201 1.81 4.82 -3.15
N PHE A 202 1.46 4.39 -4.36
CA PHE A 202 1.76 5.02 -5.63
C PHE A 202 0.48 5.05 -6.48
N VAL A 203 0.23 6.15 -7.19
CA VAL A 203 -0.96 6.30 -8.04
C VAL A 203 -0.59 7.01 -9.33
N TRP A 204 -1.12 6.53 -10.44
CA TRP A 204 -0.91 7.06 -11.79
C TRP A 204 -2.23 7.60 -12.35
N ASP A 205 -2.22 8.86 -12.81
CA ASP A 205 -3.27 9.45 -13.65
C ASP A 205 -2.86 9.29 -15.12
N GLY A 206 -3.46 8.32 -15.80
CA GLY A 206 -3.09 7.95 -17.15
C GLY A 206 -3.38 9.05 -18.18
N HIS A 207 -4.41 9.86 -17.95
CA HIS A 207 -4.74 11.02 -18.79
C HIS A 207 -3.75 12.19 -18.62
N ASN A 208 -3.08 12.25 -17.47
CA ASN A 208 -1.96 13.16 -17.22
C ASN A 208 -0.62 12.65 -17.80
N GLY A 209 -0.64 11.50 -18.49
CA GLY A 209 0.56 10.86 -19.03
C GLY A 209 1.48 10.32 -17.94
N ASP A 210 0.92 9.93 -16.79
CA ASP A 210 1.66 9.26 -15.72
C ASP A 210 1.85 7.79 -16.10
N VAL A 211 3.10 7.33 -16.11
CA VAL A 211 3.48 5.92 -16.37
C VAL A 211 4.89 5.67 -15.83
N GLY A 212 5.22 4.42 -15.52
CA GLY A 212 6.53 4.06 -14.95
C GLY A 212 6.82 4.87 -13.69
N ARG A 213 7.95 5.57 -13.63
CA ARG A 213 8.35 6.42 -12.48
C ARG A 213 7.63 7.76 -12.37
N LYS A 214 6.90 8.19 -13.40
CA LYS A 214 6.14 9.44 -13.39
C LYS A 214 4.78 9.16 -12.76
N MET A 215 4.68 9.40 -11.45
CA MET A 215 3.49 9.10 -10.65
C MET A 215 3.35 10.01 -9.43
N ALA A 216 2.22 9.88 -8.74
CA ALA A 216 2.07 10.38 -7.37
C ALA A 216 2.60 9.33 -6.37
N VAL A 217 3.31 9.77 -5.33
CA VAL A 217 3.89 8.94 -4.28
C VAL A 217 3.52 9.48 -2.89
N SER A 218 3.31 8.58 -1.93
CA SER A 218 3.06 8.92 -0.53
C SER A 218 4.33 8.86 0.33
N ALA A 219 4.29 9.52 1.49
CA ALA A 219 5.24 9.26 2.57
C ALA A 219 5.06 7.84 3.15
N PHE A 220 5.99 7.41 4.02
CA PHE A 220 5.82 6.17 4.77
C PHE A 220 4.64 6.23 5.75
N TYR A 221 3.83 5.18 5.75
CA TYR A 221 2.84 4.89 6.77
C TYR A 221 3.14 3.57 7.46
N TYR A 222 2.47 3.34 8.58
CA TYR A 222 2.45 2.04 9.24
C TYR A 222 1.06 1.44 9.16
N LEU A 223 1.00 0.22 8.64
CA LEU A 223 -0.15 -0.67 8.75
C LEU A 223 -0.04 -1.42 10.08
N VAL A 224 -1.11 -1.38 10.87
CA VAL A 224 -1.25 -2.13 12.12
C VAL A 224 -2.56 -2.91 12.06
N LEU A 225 -2.47 -4.23 12.19
CA LEU A 225 -3.64 -5.10 12.31
C LEU A 225 -3.80 -5.46 13.79
N GLU A 226 -5.01 -5.29 14.34
CA GLU A 226 -5.25 -5.57 15.75
C GLU A 226 -5.29 -7.10 15.99
N PRO A 227 -4.49 -7.67 16.90
CA PRO A 227 -4.62 -9.09 17.19
C PRO A 227 -6.00 -9.38 17.81
N PRO A 228 -6.64 -10.52 17.50
CA PRO A 228 -7.85 -10.92 18.21
C PRO A 228 -7.56 -11.07 19.70
N ILE A 229 -8.52 -10.71 20.55
CA ILE A 229 -8.39 -10.87 22.00
C ILE A 229 -8.31 -12.36 22.31
N GLU A 230 -7.18 -12.81 22.86
CA GLU A 230 -6.96 -14.20 23.28
C GLU A 230 -8.06 -14.65 24.25
N LYS A 231 -8.54 -15.90 24.10
CA LYS A 231 -9.64 -16.44 24.92
C LYS A 231 -9.24 -16.49 26.40
N GLU A 232 -7.96 -16.70 26.65
CA GLU A 232 -7.25 -16.68 27.92
C GLU A 232 -7.53 -15.39 28.71
N THR A 233 -7.64 -14.25 28.02
CA THR A 233 -7.94 -12.94 28.60
C THR A 233 -9.32 -12.92 29.29
N TYR A 234 -10.28 -13.73 28.83
CA TYR A 234 -11.58 -13.89 29.46
C TYR A 234 -11.61 -15.03 30.49
N ILE A 235 -10.85 -16.11 30.22
CA ILE A 235 -10.83 -17.31 31.07
C ILE A 235 -10.17 -17.03 32.40
N TYR A 236 -8.96 -16.43 32.43
CA TYR A 236 -8.21 -16.26 33.67
C TYR A 236 -8.93 -15.36 34.69
N PRO A 237 -9.47 -14.18 34.33
CA PRO A 237 -10.22 -13.36 35.27
C PRO A 237 -11.48 -14.07 35.79
N THR A 238 -12.17 -14.82 34.92
CA THR A 238 -13.36 -15.58 35.30
C THR A 238 -13.02 -16.70 36.29
N LEU A 239 -11.98 -17.48 36.02
CA LEU A 239 -11.50 -18.53 36.94
C LEU A 239 -11.02 -17.94 38.28
N ALA A 240 -10.32 -16.79 38.24
CA ALA A 240 -9.90 -16.09 39.45
C ALA A 240 -11.11 -15.62 40.28
N ALA A 241 -12.15 -15.07 39.64
CA ALA A 241 -13.38 -14.66 40.31
C ALA A 241 -14.12 -15.85 40.94
N ILE A 242 -14.25 -16.98 40.22
CA ILE A 242 -14.84 -18.22 40.75
C ILE A 242 -14.02 -18.72 41.94
N GLY A 243 -12.70 -18.76 41.81
CA GLY A 243 -11.79 -19.16 42.89
C GLY A 243 -11.94 -18.29 44.14
N LEU A 244 -12.05 -16.97 43.96
CA LEU A 244 -12.27 -16.02 45.06
C LEU A 244 -13.59 -16.32 45.79
N VAL A 245 -14.69 -16.52 45.05
CA VAL A 245 -16.01 -16.84 45.63
C VAL A 245 -15.97 -18.16 46.40
N LEU A 246 -15.30 -19.19 45.87
CA LEU A 246 -15.14 -20.48 46.54
C LEU A 246 -14.32 -20.36 47.84
N VAL A 247 -13.23 -19.60 47.82
CA VAL A 247 -12.40 -19.35 49.00
C VAL A 247 -13.18 -18.58 50.07
N GLU A 248 -13.88 -17.52 49.69
CA GLU A 248 -14.75 -16.76 50.61
C GLU A 248 -15.84 -17.64 51.22
N GLY A 249 -16.53 -18.43 50.39
CA GLY A 249 -17.55 -19.38 50.84
C GLY A 249 -17.01 -20.42 51.82
N TRP A 250 -15.82 -20.97 51.57
CA TRP A 250 -15.15 -21.90 52.47
C TRP A 250 -14.78 -21.25 53.81
N ILE A 251 -14.22 -20.04 53.80
CA ILE A 251 -13.87 -19.28 55.01
C ILE A 251 -15.13 -19.01 55.85
N LEU A 252 -16.21 -18.55 55.23
CA LEU A 252 -17.48 -18.26 55.89
C LEU A 252 -18.09 -19.53 56.50
N THR A 253 -18.10 -20.64 55.75
CA THR A 253 -18.61 -21.93 56.22
C THR A 253 -17.80 -22.46 57.40
N ARG A 254 -16.46 -22.41 57.32
CA ARG A 254 -15.57 -22.81 58.42
C ARG A 254 -15.78 -21.96 59.68
N ARG A 255 -15.94 -20.64 59.52
CA ARG A 255 -16.27 -19.73 60.63
C ARG A 255 -17.64 -20.04 61.24
N ALA A 256 -18.65 -20.33 60.41
CA ALA A 256 -19.98 -20.70 60.88
C ALA A 256 -19.99 -22.04 61.63
N ASN A 257 -19.29 -23.07 61.14
CA ASN A 257 -19.19 -24.37 61.79
C ASN A 257 -18.47 -24.28 63.14
N ARG A 258 -17.36 -23.51 63.23
CA ARG A 258 -16.69 -23.22 64.51
C ARG A 258 -17.61 -22.56 65.53
N ARG A 259 -18.47 -21.62 65.11
CA ARG A 259 -19.45 -20.98 66.01
C ARG A 259 -20.55 -21.94 66.48
N LYS A 260 -20.89 -22.95 65.68
CA LYS A 260 -21.93 -23.94 65.99
C LYS A 260 -21.41 -25.18 66.73
N GLY A 261 -20.12 -25.21 67.11
CA GLY A 261 -19.53 -26.34 67.84
C GLY A 261 -19.46 -27.66 67.06
N LYS A 262 -19.64 -27.61 65.73
CA LYS A 262 -19.48 -28.78 64.85
C LYS A 262 -18.02 -28.83 64.41
N VAL A 263 -17.29 -29.84 64.89
CA VAL A 263 -15.93 -30.18 64.42
C VAL A 263 -16.02 -30.70 63.01
#